data_AF-A0A958SRT7-F1
#
_entry.id   AF-A0A958SRT7-F1
#
_cell.length_a   1.000
_cell.length_b   1.000
_cell.length_c   1.000
_cell.angle_alpha   90.00
_cell.angle_beta   90.00
_cell.angle_gamma   90.00
#
_symmetry.space_group_name_H-M   'P 1'
#
loop_
_entity.id
_entity.type
_entity.pdbx_description
1 polymer ?
#
loop_
_entity_poly.entity_id
_entity_poly.type
_entity_poly.pdbx_seq_one_letter_code
_entity_poly.pdbx_strand_id
1 'polypeptide(L)'
;NLVLSDQININTGTINNSSIDPALENDKIYYPDFSAGVLYHSENAWIGISAKHLNRPNIAFTAQENVPLEIFYSVNAGYEFLLARFIDVQLFPYETKMMLSANFMQQGEYNRLDFGTAFLFKRLLLGATFATNPARNDNNSHLLTSINAFTGFQLDGFRLGLSYDFNTSKIGRTGGVYEVSLTYQFDLDIKCFGCPNYTGSN
;
A
#
# COMPACT_ATOMS: atom_id res chain seq x y z
N ASN A 1 8.25 -15.93 -31.59
CA ASN A 1 7.97 -17.38 -31.59
C ASN A 1 8.55 -17.96 -30.32
N LEU A 2 7.69 -18.44 -29.43
CA LEU A 2 8.09 -19.23 -28.26
C LEU A 2 8.16 -20.70 -28.68
N VAL A 3 9.13 -21.45 -28.17
CA VAL A 3 9.23 -22.91 -28.32
C VAL A 3 9.12 -23.50 -26.93
N LEU A 4 8.13 -24.36 -26.70
CA LEU A 4 7.86 -24.98 -25.40
C LEU A 4 8.55 -26.34 -25.25
N SER A 5 8.68 -26.79 -23.99
CA SER A 5 9.37 -28.03 -23.67
C SER A 5 8.73 -29.28 -24.29
N ASP A 6 7.40 -29.29 -24.47
CA ASP A 6 6.66 -30.38 -25.12
C ASP A 6 6.87 -30.42 -26.64
N GLN A 7 7.34 -29.32 -27.23
CA GLN A 7 7.71 -29.26 -28.65
C GLN A 7 9.10 -29.83 -28.93
N ILE A 8 9.96 -30.00 -27.91
CA ILE A 8 11.35 -30.46 -28.09
C ILE A 8 11.42 -31.97 -27.90
N ASN A 9 11.69 -32.71 -28.98
CA ASN A 9 11.96 -34.14 -28.90
C ASN A 9 13.46 -34.40 -28.74
N ILE A 10 13.90 -34.74 -27.53
CA ILE A 10 15.31 -35.01 -27.21
C ILE A 10 15.88 -36.27 -27.87
N ASN A 11 15.02 -37.21 -28.30
CA ASN A 11 15.45 -38.46 -28.92
C ASN A 11 15.69 -38.31 -30.42
N THR A 12 14.95 -37.42 -31.08
CA THR A 12 15.05 -37.19 -32.53
C THR A 12 15.71 -35.86 -32.90
N GLY A 13 15.90 -34.95 -31.94
CA GLY A 13 16.49 -33.62 -32.17
C GLY A 13 15.58 -32.67 -32.96
N THR A 14 14.28 -32.98 -33.06
CA THR A 14 13.30 -32.21 -33.86
C THR A 14 12.40 -31.36 -32.95
N ILE A 15 11.95 -30.22 -33.48
CA ILE A 15 10.95 -29.36 -32.83
C ILE A 15 9.59 -29.58 -33.50
N ASN A 16 8.58 -29.94 -32.73
CA ASN A 16 7.19 -30.11 -33.19
C ASN A 16 6.53 -28.74 -33.41
N ASN A 17 5.78 -28.59 -34.51
CA ASN A 17 5.10 -27.33 -34.85
C ASN A 17 3.87 -27.04 -33.99
N SER A 18 3.33 -28.03 -33.30
CA SER A 18 2.19 -27.90 -32.38
C SER A 18 2.65 -28.22 -30.97
N SER A 19 2.11 -27.46 -30.02
CA SER A 19 2.21 -27.77 -28.60
C SER A 19 0.81 -28.18 -28.11
N ILE A 20 0.77 -29.01 -27.08
CA ILE A 20 -0.44 -29.39 -26.35
C ILE A 20 -0.57 -28.61 -25.04
N ASP A 21 0.33 -27.63 -24.80
CA ASP A 21 0.32 -26.80 -23.61
C ASP A 21 -0.93 -25.89 -23.61
N PRO A 22 -1.81 -26.01 -22.59
CA PRO A 22 -3.00 -25.17 -22.48
C PRO A 22 -2.70 -23.66 -22.40
N ALA A 23 -1.47 -23.28 -22.03
CA ALA A 23 -1.04 -21.87 -21.99
C ALA A 23 -0.87 -21.23 -23.38
N LEU A 24 -0.90 -22.02 -24.46
CA LEU A 24 -0.90 -21.53 -25.85
C LEU A 24 -2.30 -21.35 -26.44
N GLU A 25 -3.36 -21.73 -25.73
CA GLU A 25 -4.72 -21.29 -26.07
C GLU A 25 -4.74 -19.76 -26.02
N ASN A 26 -4.95 -19.14 -27.19
CA ASN A 26 -4.83 -17.70 -27.41
C ASN A 26 -6.03 -16.93 -26.82
N ASP A 27 -6.22 -17.07 -25.52
CA ASP A 27 -7.32 -16.46 -24.80
C ASP A 27 -6.84 -15.15 -24.17
N LYS A 28 -7.41 -14.04 -24.63
CA LYS A 28 -7.34 -12.78 -23.88
C LYS A 28 -8.18 -12.95 -22.63
N ILE A 29 -7.53 -13.19 -21.49
CA ILE A 29 -8.22 -13.39 -20.22
C ILE A 29 -8.41 -12.03 -19.52
N TYR A 30 -9.66 -11.74 -19.12
CA TYR A 30 -10.03 -10.52 -18.41
C TYR A 30 -10.54 -10.88 -17.01
N TYR A 31 -10.06 -10.15 -16.00
CA TYR A 31 -10.40 -10.38 -14.60
C TYR A 31 -11.04 -9.11 -14.01
N PRO A 32 -12.33 -8.85 -14.25
CA PRO A 32 -13.00 -7.71 -13.63
C PRO A 32 -13.00 -7.88 -12.11
N ASP A 33 -12.63 -6.83 -11.39
CA ASP A 33 -12.49 -6.84 -9.94
C ASP A 33 -13.26 -5.68 -9.31
N PHE A 34 -14.01 -5.96 -8.25
CA PHE A 34 -14.83 -4.98 -7.54
C PHE A 34 -14.35 -4.81 -6.10
N SER A 35 -14.24 -3.56 -5.68
CA SER A 35 -13.83 -3.15 -4.33
C SER A 35 -14.78 -2.08 -3.79
N ALA A 36 -14.95 -2.03 -2.48
CA ALA A 36 -15.73 -1.02 -1.80
C ALA A 36 -15.01 -0.55 -0.53
N GLY A 37 -15.24 0.69 -0.13
CA GLY A 37 -14.70 1.21 1.11
C GLY A 37 -15.43 2.46 1.57
N VAL A 38 -15.28 2.79 2.85
CA VAL A 38 -15.80 4.01 3.45
C VAL A 38 -14.72 4.67 4.28
N LEU A 39 -14.71 6.01 4.28
CA LEU A 39 -13.80 6.83 5.06
C LEU A 39 -14.63 7.82 5.87
N TYR A 40 -14.39 7.85 7.17
CA TYR A 40 -14.84 8.93 8.04
C TYR A 40 -13.64 9.83 8.37
N HIS A 41 -13.83 11.13 8.20
CA HIS A 41 -12.80 12.13 8.45
C HIS A 41 -13.36 13.26 9.32
N SER A 42 -12.55 13.74 10.23
CA SER A 42 -12.77 14.86 11.14
C SER A 42 -11.55 15.77 11.14
N GLU A 43 -11.60 16.90 11.83
CA GLU A 43 -10.50 17.88 11.87
C GLU A 43 -9.14 17.27 12.23
N ASN A 44 -9.14 16.33 13.19
CA ASN A 44 -7.91 15.78 13.78
C ASN A 44 -7.78 14.27 13.59
N ALA A 45 -8.78 13.58 13.02
CA ALA A 45 -8.80 12.13 12.98
C ALA A 45 -9.44 11.60 11.71
N TRP A 46 -9.03 10.41 11.28
CA TRP A 46 -9.69 9.65 10.24
C TRP A 46 -9.71 8.16 10.56
N ILE A 47 -10.73 7.48 10.04
CA ILE A 47 -10.83 6.02 10.05
C ILE A 47 -11.48 5.57 8.75
N GLY A 48 -10.87 4.59 8.11
CA GLY A 48 -11.34 4.00 6.87
C GLY A 48 -11.38 2.48 6.96
N ILE A 49 -12.37 1.88 6.33
CA ILE A 49 -12.46 0.43 6.13
C ILE A 49 -12.68 0.16 4.65
N SER A 50 -12.05 -0.89 4.12
CA SER A 50 -12.26 -1.30 2.74
C SER A 50 -12.17 -2.81 2.56
N ALA A 51 -12.83 -3.30 1.51
CA ALA A 51 -12.77 -4.67 1.05
C ALA A 51 -12.54 -4.68 -0.46
N LYS A 52 -11.54 -5.44 -0.91
CA LYS A 52 -11.23 -5.66 -2.33
C LYS A 52 -11.49 -7.11 -2.71
N HIS A 53 -11.59 -7.40 -4.00
CA HIS A 53 -11.85 -8.75 -4.49
C HIS A 53 -13.21 -9.30 -4.05
N LEU A 54 -14.22 -8.41 -3.95
CA LEU A 54 -15.56 -8.76 -3.49
C LEU A 54 -16.22 -9.82 -4.38
N ASN A 55 -15.92 -9.79 -5.68
CA ASN A 55 -16.39 -10.77 -6.65
C ASN A 55 -15.42 -11.94 -6.86
N ARG A 56 -14.33 -12.02 -6.07
CA ARG A 56 -13.30 -13.08 -6.09
C ARG A 56 -12.95 -13.53 -7.52
N PRO A 57 -12.41 -12.64 -8.37
CA PRO A 57 -12.12 -13.00 -9.76
C PRO A 57 -11.19 -14.21 -9.82
N ASN A 58 -11.47 -15.12 -10.76
CA ASN A 58 -10.59 -16.26 -11.05
C ASN A 58 -9.34 -15.75 -11.77
N ILE A 59 -8.17 -15.79 -11.14
CA ILE A 59 -6.90 -15.29 -11.71
C ILE A 59 -6.07 -16.40 -12.38
N ALA A 60 -6.68 -17.54 -12.71
CA ALA A 60 -6.00 -18.63 -13.37
C ALA A 60 -5.55 -18.25 -14.79
N PHE A 61 -4.29 -18.56 -15.13
CA PHE A 61 -3.72 -18.28 -16.46
C PHE A 61 -4.27 -19.19 -17.57
N THR A 62 -4.98 -20.25 -17.21
CA THR A 62 -5.61 -21.22 -18.12
C THR A 62 -7.10 -21.30 -17.84
N ALA A 63 -7.91 -21.35 -18.90
CA ALA A 63 -9.37 -21.30 -18.80
C ALA A 63 -10.00 -22.49 -18.02
N GLN A 64 -9.26 -23.58 -17.89
CA GLN A 64 -9.67 -24.81 -17.22
C GLN A 64 -9.36 -24.83 -15.72
N GLU A 65 -8.61 -23.84 -15.23
CA GLU A 65 -8.26 -23.72 -13.82
C GLU A 65 -9.13 -22.67 -13.11
N ASN A 66 -9.27 -22.83 -11.79
CA ASN A 66 -9.99 -21.90 -10.95
C ASN A 66 -9.16 -21.55 -9.72
N VAL A 67 -8.57 -20.36 -9.75
CA VAL A 67 -7.79 -19.76 -8.67
C VAL A 67 -8.52 -18.49 -8.23
N PRO A 68 -9.56 -18.60 -7.38
CA PRO A 68 -10.33 -17.45 -6.96
C PRO A 68 -9.51 -16.59 -6.02
N LEU A 69 -9.42 -15.29 -6.31
CA LEU A 69 -8.69 -14.36 -5.46
C LEU A 69 -9.38 -14.23 -4.09
N GLU A 70 -8.60 -14.31 -3.01
CA GLU A 70 -9.10 -14.11 -1.66
C GLU A 70 -9.47 -12.64 -1.41
N ILE A 71 -10.54 -12.43 -0.66
CA ILE A 71 -11.00 -11.08 -0.30
C ILE A 71 -9.91 -10.42 0.55
N PHE A 72 -9.54 -9.19 0.17
CA PHE A 72 -8.59 -8.38 0.93
C PHE A 72 -9.37 -7.37 1.76
N TYR A 73 -9.22 -7.43 3.08
CA TYR A 73 -9.79 -6.46 4.01
C TYR A 73 -8.72 -5.49 4.49
N SER A 74 -9.06 -4.22 4.64
CA SER A 74 -8.21 -3.26 5.34
C SER A 74 -8.99 -2.32 6.25
N VAL A 75 -8.32 -1.93 7.33
CA VAL A 75 -8.77 -0.91 8.27
C VAL A 75 -7.60 0.03 8.50
N ASN A 76 -7.78 1.31 8.21
CA ASN A 76 -6.78 2.34 8.45
C ASN A 76 -7.36 3.41 9.38
N ALA A 77 -6.54 3.97 10.24
CA ALA A 77 -6.92 5.08 11.10
C ALA A 77 -5.72 5.96 11.38
N GLY A 78 -5.98 7.22 11.71
CA GLY A 78 -4.96 8.12 12.18
C GLY A 78 -5.51 9.30 12.96
N TYR A 79 -4.62 9.92 13.71
CA TYR A 79 -4.89 11.03 14.60
C TYR A 79 -3.74 12.03 14.54
N GLU A 80 -4.07 13.30 14.34
CA GLU A 80 -3.15 14.42 14.29
C GLU A 80 -3.40 15.35 15.48
N PHE A 81 -2.33 15.78 16.14
CA PHE A 81 -2.43 16.72 17.27
C PHE A 81 -1.23 17.65 17.35
N LEU A 82 -1.43 18.82 17.95
CA LEU A 82 -0.35 19.78 18.22
C LEU A 82 0.58 19.22 19.32
N LEU A 83 1.86 19.09 18.99
CA LEU A 83 2.86 18.51 19.87
C LEU A 83 3.05 19.35 21.15
N ALA A 84 3.01 20.68 21.01
CA ALA A 84 3.15 21.64 22.10
C ALA A 84 2.07 21.51 23.20
N ARG A 85 0.93 20.85 22.90
CA ARG A 85 -0.14 20.62 23.90
C ARG A 85 0.25 19.57 24.94
N PHE A 86 1.19 18.69 24.62
CA PHE A 86 1.53 17.52 25.44
C PHE A 86 2.94 17.58 26.04
N ILE A 87 3.87 18.23 25.35
CA ILE A 87 5.26 18.37 25.79
C ILE A 87 5.76 19.81 25.59
N ASP A 88 6.64 20.26 26.47
CA ASP A 88 7.33 21.55 26.31
C ASP A 88 8.32 21.45 25.14
N VAL A 89 7.97 22.06 24.00
CA VAL A 89 8.70 21.96 22.74
C VAL A 89 9.79 23.03 22.66
N GLN A 90 10.93 22.80 23.31
CA GLN A 90 12.11 23.67 23.14
C GLN A 90 12.86 23.42 21.82
N LEU A 91 12.72 22.21 21.25
CA LEU A 91 13.45 21.76 20.06
C LEU A 91 12.64 21.89 18.75
N PHE A 92 11.33 22.13 18.84
CA PHE A 92 10.43 22.16 17.69
C PHE A 92 9.58 23.43 17.67
N PRO A 93 9.19 23.96 16.49
CA PRO A 93 8.23 25.05 16.41
C PRO A 93 6.91 24.72 17.15
N TYR A 94 6.29 25.71 17.79
CA TYR A 94 5.02 25.53 18.52
C TYR A 94 3.87 24.98 17.65
N GLU A 95 3.90 25.27 16.35
CA GLU A 95 2.96 24.79 15.34
C GLU A 95 3.21 23.36 14.86
N THR A 96 4.19 22.65 15.44
CA THR A 96 4.51 21.27 15.06
C THR A 96 3.35 20.35 15.39
N LYS A 97 2.88 19.63 14.38
CA LYS A 97 1.87 18.59 14.53
C LYS A 97 2.53 17.22 14.55
N MET A 98 2.06 16.36 15.43
CA MET A 98 2.42 14.95 15.45
C MET A 98 1.23 14.14 14.92
N MET A 99 1.51 13.21 14.03
CA MET A 99 0.56 12.30 13.43
C MET A 99 0.86 10.88 13.90
N LEU A 100 -0.16 10.20 14.40
CA LEU A 100 -0.14 8.77 14.67
C LEU A 100 -1.06 8.07 13.67
N SER A 101 -0.67 6.91 13.19
CA SER A 101 -1.46 6.13 12.22
C SER A 101 -1.31 4.64 12.46
N ALA A 102 -2.34 3.90 12.10
CA ALA A 102 -2.34 2.45 12.07
C ALA A 102 -3.05 1.96 10.81
N ASN A 103 -2.54 0.87 10.22
CA ASN A 103 -3.12 0.25 9.04
C ASN A 103 -3.07 -1.27 9.17
N PHE A 104 -4.24 -1.90 9.28
CA PHE A 104 -4.40 -3.34 9.29
C PHE A 104 -4.85 -3.84 7.93
N MET A 105 -4.27 -4.93 7.46
CA MET A 105 -4.58 -5.58 6.18
C MET A 105 -4.64 -7.10 6.39
N GLN A 106 -5.62 -7.76 5.80
CA GLN A 106 -5.81 -9.22 5.84
C GLN A 106 -6.18 -9.72 4.45
N GLN A 107 -5.50 -10.77 3.97
CA GLN A 107 -5.86 -11.49 2.74
C GLN A 107 -5.54 -12.97 2.86
N GLY A 108 -6.56 -13.81 2.72
CA GLY A 108 -6.45 -15.23 3.00
C GLY A 108 -5.95 -15.44 4.44
N GLU A 109 -4.92 -16.27 4.60
CA GLU A 109 -4.31 -16.52 5.90
C GLU A 109 -3.41 -15.36 6.36
N TYR A 110 -2.84 -14.58 5.43
CA TYR A 110 -1.83 -13.56 5.73
C TYR A 110 -2.42 -12.24 6.23
N ASN A 111 -1.69 -11.61 7.16
CA ASN A 111 -2.04 -10.29 7.64
C ASN A 111 -0.83 -9.40 7.92
N ARG A 112 -1.10 -8.10 7.98
CA ARG A 112 -0.11 -7.07 8.22
C ARG A 112 -0.75 -5.94 9.04
N LEU A 113 -0.02 -5.47 10.03
CA LEU A 113 -0.40 -4.34 10.86
C LEU A 113 0.76 -3.34 10.87
N ASP A 114 0.55 -2.18 10.28
CA ASP A 114 1.53 -1.11 10.24
C ASP A 114 1.17 -0.04 11.26
N PHE A 115 2.18 0.48 11.97
CA PHE A 115 2.05 1.65 12.83
C PHE A 115 2.94 2.76 12.30
N GLY A 116 2.41 3.97 12.16
CA GLY A 116 3.16 5.11 11.66
C GLY A 116 3.14 6.27 12.64
N THR A 117 4.26 6.97 12.71
CA THR A 117 4.35 8.28 13.37
C THR A 117 5.04 9.28 12.46
N ALA A 118 4.57 10.51 12.43
CA ALA A 118 5.22 11.59 11.70
C ALA A 118 5.11 12.92 12.43
N PHE A 119 6.06 13.80 12.19
CA PHE A 119 6.06 15.18 12.62
C PHE A 119 5.96 16.07 11.39
N LEU A 120 4.98 16.95 11.39
CA LEU A 120 4.80 17.99 10.39
C LEU A 120 5.14 19.32 11.04
N PHE A 121 6.17 19.99 10.52
CA PHE A 121 6.55 21.33 10.97
C PHE A 121 6.86 22.22 9.77
N LYS A 122 6.13 23.33 9.69
CA LYS A 122 6.13 24.24 8.53
C LYS A 122 5.80 23.51 7.22
N ARG A 123 6.83 23.21 6.44
CA ARG A 123 6.77 22.58 5.11
C ARG A 123 7.46 21.21 5.09
N LEU A 124 8.00 20.75 6.21
CA LEU A 124 8.76 19.51 6.32
C LEU A 124 7.95 18.47 7.11
N LEU A 125 7.93 17.25 6.58
CA LEU A 125 7.37 16.06 7.19
C LEU A 125 8.52 15.10 7.49
N LEU A 126 8.63 14.58 8.71
CA LEU A 126 9.59 13.54 9.08
C LEU A 126 8.84 12.44 9.82
N GLY A 127 9.02 11.19 9.43
CA GLY A 127 8.31 10.10 10.07
C GLY A 127 8.94 8.74 9.88
N ALA A 128 8.34 7.77 10.55
CA ALA A 128 8.66 6.37 10.38
C ALA A 128 7.38 5.53 10.45
N THR A 129 7.35 4.44 9.68
CA THR A 129 6.38 3.38 9.85
C THR A 129 7.06 2.09 10.29
N PHE A 130 6.36 1.30 11.09
CA PHE A 130 6.79 0.01 11.61
C PHE A 130 5.82 -1.02 11.05
N ALA A 131 6.29 -1.84 10.12
CA ALA A 131 5.49 -2.86 9.49
C ALA A 131 5.55 -4.15 10.30
N THR A 132 4.40 -4.70 10.67
CA THR A 132 4.33 -5.94 11.44
C THR A 132 3.49 -7.03 10.76
N ASN A 133 3.82 -8.28 11.03
CA ASN A 133 3.05 -9.47 10.63
C ASN A 133 2.58 -10.21 11.90
N PRO A 134 1.37 -9.88 12.41
CA PRO A 134 0.84 -10.50 13.63
C PRO A 134 0.56 -12.00 13.51
N ALA A 135 0.05 -12.48 12.38
CA ALA A 135 -0.37 -13.88 12.22
C ALA A 135 0.81 -14.86 12.22
N ARG A 136 1.99 -14.41 11.74
CA ARG A 136 3.21 -15.22 11.73
C ARG A 136 3.01 -16.63 11.11
N ASN A 137 2.30 -16.69 10.00
CA ASN A 137 1.91 -17.97 9.36
C ASN A 137 3.06 -18.79 8.77
N ASP A 138 4.31 -18.35 8.90
CA ASP A 138 5.49 -19.06 8.42
C ASP A 138 6.54 -19.20 9.54
N ASN A 139 7.26 -20.32 9.58
CA ASN A 139 8.28 -20.57 10.60
C ASN A 139 9.44 -19.57 10.58
N ASN A 140 9.69 -18.90 9.44
CA ASN A 140 10.67 -17.83 9.28
C ASN A 140 10.04 -16.42 9.35
N SER A 141 8.76 -16.32 9.71
CA SER A 141 8.10 -15.02 9.85
C SER A 141 8.58 -14.28 11.10
N HIS A 142 8.77 -12.98 10.96
CA HIS A 142 9.14 -12.08 12.05
C HIS A 142 7.97 -11.16 12.35
N LEU A 143 7.77 -10.82 13.64
CA LEU A 143 6.71 -9.89 14.02
C LEU A 143 6.92 -8.53 13.38
N LEU A 144 8.10 -7.93 13.56
CA LEU A 144 8.49 -6.71 12.88
C LEU A 144 9.16 -7.13 11.56
N THR A 145 8.62 -6.68 10.43
CA THR A 145 9.10 -7.05 9.09
C THR A 145 9.96 -5.96 8.46
N SER A 146 9.61 -4.69 8.67
CA SER A 146 10.44 -3.55 8.27
C SER A 146 10.17 -2.30 9.10
N ILE A 147 11.14 -1.39 9.09
CA ILE A 147 11.01 -0.01 9.56
C ILE A 147 11.20 0.89 8.35
N ASN A 148 10.24 1.74 8.02
CA ASN A 148 10.34 2.64 6.88
C ASN A 148 10.50 4.06 7.37
N ALA A 149 11.70 4.62 7.25
CA ALA A 149 11.92 6.03 7.53
C ALA A 149 11.53 6.85 6.29
N PHE A 150 10.84 7.97 6.49
CA PHE A 150 10.44 8.84 5.40
C PHE A 150 10.55 10.31 5.78
N THR A 151 10.80 11.12 4.76
CA THR A 151 10.80 12.58 4.83
C THR A 151 10.06 13.13 3.64
N GLY A 152 9.41 14.29 3.81
CA GLY A 152 8.73 14.95 2.72
C GLY A 152 8.78 16.47 2.85
N PHE A 153 8.82 17.14 1.72
CA PHE A 153 8.85 18.60 1.66
C PHE A 153 7.74 19.13 0.77
N GLN A 154 7.00 20.12 1.26
CA GLN A 154 5.91 20.75 0.54
C GLN A 154 6.29 22.16 0.08
N LEU A 155 6.18 22.42 -1.23
CA LEU A 155 6.45 23.70 -1.84
C LEU A 155 5.33 24.06 -2.82
N ASP A 156 4.46 24.99 -2.44
CA ASP A 156 3.51 25.70 -3.32
C ASP A 156 2.85 24.80 -4.38
N GLY A 157 2.05 23.83 -3.89
CA GLY A 157 1.36 22.82 -4.72
C GLY A 157 2.15 21.53 -4.97
N PHE A 158 3.49 21.57 -4.91
CA PHE A 158 4.34 20.38 -5.00
C PHE A 158 4.57 19.73 -3.64
N ARG A 159 4.63 18.39 -3.63
CA ARG A 159 5.08 17.58 -2.49
C ARG A 159 6.14 16.61 -2.99
N LEU A 160 7.33 16.69 -2.42
CA LEU A 160 8.43 15.75 -2.64
C LEU A 160 8.49 14.80 -1.45
N GLY A 161 8.66 13.50 -1.69
CA GLY A 161 8.81 12.49 -0.66
C GLY A 161 10.00 11.59 -0.94
N LEU A 162 10.72 11.22 0.12
CA LEU A 162 11.78 10.23 0.11
C LEU A 162 11.54 9.25 1.25
N SER A 163 11.65 7.96 0.96
CA SER A 163 11.57 6.93 1.99
C SER A 163 12.58 5.82 1.75
N TYR A 164 12.94 5.15 2.84
CA TYR A 164 13.79 3.98 2.81
C TYR A 164 13.24 2.90 3.75
N ASP A 165 12.98 1.73 3.18
CA ASP A 165 12.54 0.53 3.89
C ASP A 165 13.77 -0.21 4.43
N PHE A 166 13.88 -0.31 5.76
CA PHE A 166 14.83 -1.15 6.45
C PHE A 166 14.18 -2.50 6.79
N ASN A 167 14.44 -3.52 5.98
CA ASN A 167 13.97 -4.88 6.25
C ASN A 167 14.62 -5.44 7.52
N THR A 168 13.79 -5.89 8.47
CA THR A 168 14.22 -6.59 9.69
C THR A 168 14.17 -8.10 9.53
N SER A 169 13.42 -8.60 8.55
CA SER A 169 13.35 -10.02 8.21
C SER A 169 14.47 -10.43 7.23
N LYS A 170 14.83 -11.71 7.24
CA LYS A 170 15.76 -12.31 6.25
C LYS A 170 15.06 -12.82 4.99
N ILE A 171 13.78 -12.48 4.81
CA ILE A 171 12.98 -12.93 3.67
C ILE A 171 13.35 -12.05 2.47
N GLY A 172 14.16 -12.61 1.57
CA GLY A 172 14.73 -11.89 0.42
C GLY A 172 16.07 -11.22 0.76
N ARG A 173 16.99 -11.19 -0.22
CA ARG A 173 18.28 -10.47 -0.12
C ARG A 173 18.11 -9.00 -0.51
N THR A 174 17.20 -8.30 0.13
CA THR A 174 16.92 -6.89 -0.16
C THR A 174 17.58 -6.04 0.91
N GLY A 175 18.62 -5.29 0.54
CA GLY A 175 19.31 -4.33 1.42
C GLY A 175 18.48 -3.07 1.69
N GLY A 176 17.16 -3.21 1.77
CA GLY A 176 16.19 -2.14 1.78
C GLY A 176 15.80 -1.62 0.39
N VAL A 177 14.79 -0.74 0.36
CA VAL A 177 14.25 -0.13 -0.87
C VAL A 177 14.15 1.38 -0.68
N TYR A 178 14.75 2.14 -1.59
CA TYR A 178 14.56 3.59 -1.67
C TYR A 178 13.38 3.91 -2.57
N GLU A 179 12.50 4.81 -2.11
CA GLU A 179 11.37 5.31 -2.89
C GLU A 179 11.43 6.85 -2.94
N VAL A 180 11.17 7.39 -4.13
CA VAL A 180 11.12 8.83 -4.41
C VAL A 180 9.75 9.13 -4.99
N SER A 181 9.05 10.10 -4.41
CA SER A 181 7.73 10.54 -4.88
C SER A 181 7.70 12.03 -5.17
N LEU A 182 6.97 12.39 -6.23
CA LEU A 182 6.65 13.76 -6.60
C LEU A 182 5.14 13.83 -6.85
N THR A 183 4.45 14.66 -6.07
CA THR A 183 3.03 14.94 -6.22
C THR A 183 2.83 16.41 -6.53
N TYR A 184 1.93 16.72 -7.45
CA TYR A 184 1.46 18.08 -7.71
C TYR A 184 -0.03 18.17 -7.42
N GLN A 185 -0.40 19.09 -6.54
CA GLN A 185 -1.77 19.39 -6.17
C GLN A 185 -2.24 20.61 -6.97
N PHE A 186 -3.23 20.40 -7.84
CA PHE A 186 -3.88 21.49 -8.57
C PHE A 186 -4.84 22.23 -7.65
N ASP A 187 -4.75 23.56 -7.63
CA ASP A 187 -5.76 24.41 -7.01
C ASP A 187 -6.98 24.47 -7.94
N LEU A 188 -8.00 23.68 -7.61
CA LEU A 188 -9.27 23.64 -8.31
C LEU A 188 -10.30 24.42 -7.50
N ASP A 189 -10.52 25.69 -7.87
CA ASP A 189 -11.60 26.54 -7.36
C ASP A 189 -12.96 26.06 -7.92
N ILE A 190 -13.38 24.86 -7.50
CA ILE A 190 -14.71 24.33 -7.83
C ILE A 190 -15.68 24.86 -6.77
N LYS A 191 -16.68 25.63 -7.20
CA LYS A 191 -17.85 25.96 -6.36
C LYS A 191 -18.53 24.65 -5.95
N CYS A 192 -18.23 24.16 -4.74
CA CYS A 192 -18.86 22.95 -4.23
C CYS A 192 -20.34 23.21 -3.99
N PHE A 193 -21.22 22.55 -4.75
CA PHE A 193 -22.65 22.59 -4.54
C PHE A 193 -23.00 21.59 -3.42
N GLY A 194 -23.25 22.07 -2.20
CA GLY A 194 -23.70 21.24 -1.07
C GLY A 194 -22.64 20.81 -0.06
N CYS A 195 -21.41 21.35 -0.09
CA CYS A 195 -20.47 21.16 1.01
C CYS A 195 -20.98 21.87 2.29
N PRO A 196 -20.91 21.24 3.47
CA PRO A 196 -21.15 21.95 4.73
C PRO A 196 -20.10 23.06 4.88
N ASN A 197 -20.55 24.27 5.23
CA ASN A 197 -19.67 25.39 5.54
C ASN A 197 -18.88 25.05 6.82
N TYR A 198 -17.66 24.55 6.68
CA TYR A 198 -16.70 24.55 7.78
C TYR A 198 -16.25 25.99 8.00
N THR A 199 -17.04 26.75 8.76
CA THR A 199 -16.59 28.04 9.31
C THR A 199 -15.52 27.71 10.35
N GLY A 200 -14.25 27.91 10.00
CA GLY A 200 -13.17 27.91 10.98
C GLY A 200 -13.52 28.91 12.08
N SER A 201 -13.63 28.44 13.33
CA SER A 201 -13.79 29.33 14.47
C SER A 201 -12.52 30.15 14.65
N ASN A 202 -12.66 31.47 14.58
CA ASN A 202 -11.64 32.45 14.96
C ASN A 202 -11.16 32.26 16.40
#